data_AF-A0A520ECJ6-F1
#
_entry.id   AF-A0A520ECJ6-F1
#
_cell.length_a   1.000
_cell.length_b   1.000
_cell.length_c   1.000
_cell.angle_alpha   90.00
_cell.angle_beta   90.00
_cell.angle_gamma   90.00
#
_symmetry.space_group_name_H-M   'P 1'
#
loop_
_entity.id
_entity.type
_entity.pdbx_description
1 polymer ?
#
loop_
_entity_poly.entity_id
_entity_poly.type
_entity_poly.pdbx_seq_one_letter_code
_entity_poly.pdbx_strand_id
1 'polypeptide(L)'
;MRAEAEETHRSFLHFARTGKPFVVVKAATTLDGRIALPNGESQWITGPAARTEGYRLRAELGAVLVGRGTVEADDPHLTARIPGVTDPPVRIVLDPARRLSSSYRVFDSAAPTWRVGMGGEIDPPRLADEGLDLVALLAELGARGLTGLLIEGGGRTIGG
;
A
#
# COMPACT_ATOMS: atom_id res chain seq x y z
N MET A 1 -13.61 -20.42 -17.61
CA MET A 1 -12.48 -21.33 -17.31
C MET A 1 -11.09 -20.69 -17.39
N ARG A 2 -10.47 -20.40 -18.56
CA ARG A 2 -9.14 -19.73 -18.57
C ARG A 2 -9.15 -18.30 -18.02
N ALA A 3 -10.14 -17.50 -18.41
CA ALA A 3 -10.26 -16.11 -17.96
C ALA A 3 -10.56 -15.98 -16.45
N GLU A 4 -11.43 -16.82 -15.89
CA GLU A 4 -11.70 -16.85 -14.44
C GLU A 4 -10.48 -17.29 -13.62
N ALA A 5 -9.70 -18.26 -14.12
CA ALA A 5 -8.49 -18.72 -13.46
C ALA A 5 -7.37 -17.67 -13.47
N GLU A 6 -7.30 -16.84 -14.51
CA GLU A 6 -6.38 -15.69 -14.59
C GLU A 6 -6.81 -14.53 -13.70
N GLU A 7 -8.12 -14.37 -13.46
CA GLU A 7 -8.66 -13.33 -12.58
C GLU A 7 -8.39 -13.64 -11.11
N THR A 8 -8.60 -14.88 -10.66
CA THR A 8 -8.27 -15.31 -9.28
C THR A 8 -6.76 -15.27 -8.98
N HIS A 9 -5.90 -15.44 -10.00
CA HIS A 9 -4.45 -15.42 -9.84
C HIS A 9 -3.78 -14.19 -10.42
N ARG A 10 -4.52 -13.09 -10.64
CA ARG A 10 -4.01 -11.92 -11.36
C ARG A 10 -2.76 -11.34 -10.71
N SER A 11 -2.73 -11.27 -9.37
CA SER A 11 -1.57 -10.79 -8.60
C SER A 11 -0.34 -11.69 -8.80
N PHE A 12 -0.50 -13.00 -8.62
CA PHE A 12 0.55 -13.97 -8.80
C PHE A 12 1.09 -14.01 -10.24
N LEU A 13 0.20 -14.02 -11.24
CA LEU A 13 0.59 -14.05 -12.64
C LEU A 13 1.29 -12.77 -13.08
N HIS A 14 0.86 -11.61 -12.58
CA HIS A 14 1.56 -10.35 -12.80
C HIS A 14 2.97 -10.41 -12.20
N PHE A 15 3.07 -10.80 -10.92
CA PHE A 15 4.35 -10.94 -10.23
C PHE A 15 5.30 -11.90 -10.94
N ALA A 16 4.81 -13.08 -11.35
CA ALA A 16 5.62 -14.06 -12.06
C ALA A 16 6.16 -13.54 -13.41
N ARG A 17 5.49 -12.58 -14.05
CA ARG A 17 5.90 -11.99 -15.33
C ARG A 17 6.84 -10.79 -15.16
N THR A 18 6.64 -9.98 -14.13
CA THR A 18 7.29 -8.66 -14.01
C THR A 18 8.29 -8.57 -12.85
N GLY A 19 8.25 -9.51 -11.91
CA GLY A 19 8.96 -9.44 -10.63
C GLY A 19 8.45 -8.34 -9.70
N LYS A 20 7.31 -7.70 -10.01
CA LYS A 20 6.72 -6.57 -9.27
C LYS A 20 5.33 -6.93 -8.76
N PRO A 21 4.87 -6.37 -7.64
CA PRO A 21 3.52 -6.64 -7.15
C PRO A 21 2.46 -6.07 -8.10
N PHE A 22 1.33 -6.76 -8.22
CA PHE A 22 0.13 -6.22 -8.86
C PHE A 22 -0.49 -5.14 -7.98
N VAL A 23 -0.66 -3.94 -8.52
CA VAL A 23 -1.11 -2.78 -7.76
C VAL A 23 -2.59 -2.52 -8.00
N VAL A 24 -3.36 -2.39 -6.91
CA VAL A 24 -4.73 -1.90 -6.90
C VAL A 24 -4.76 -0.57 -6.15
N VAL A 25 -5.35 0.47 -6.75
CA VAL A 25 -5.47 1.78 -6.10
C VAL A 25 -6.91 2.01 -5.66
N LYS A 26 -7.08 2.20 -4.35
CA LYS A 26 -8.32 2.63 -3.71
C LYS A 26 -8.08 4.00 -3.09
N ALA A 27 -8.19 5.03 -3.92
CA ALA A 27 -7.91 6.39 -3.52
C ALA A 27 -9.14 7.30 -3.68
N ALA A 28 -9.34 8.21 -2.71
CA ALA A 28 -10.30 9.32 -2.83
C ALA A 28 -9.62 10.64 -3.22
N THR A 29 -8.29 10.65 -3.41
CA THR A 29 -7.44 11.67 -4.08
C THR A 29 -5.96 11.30 -3.86
N THR A 30 -5.03 12.18 -4.24
CA THR A 30 -3.57 11.99 -4.27
C THR A 30 -3.00 11.43 -2.96
N LEU A 31 -2.46 10.21 -3.04
CA LEU A 31 -1.48 9.67 -2.11
C LEU A 31 -0.28 10.63 -2.11
N ASP A 32 0.12 11.15 -0.93
CA ASP A 32 1.15 12.19 -0.71
C ASP A 32 1.91 12.59 -1.99
N GLY A 33 1.60 13.77 -2.55
CA GLY A 33 1.81 14.22 -3.95
C GLY A 33 3.23 14.24 -4.53
N ARG A 34 4.08 13.28 -4.16
CA ARG A 34 5.41 12.98 -4.70
C ARG A 34 5.50 11.56 -5.27
N ILE A 35 4.34 10.93 -5.52
CA ILE A 35 4.21 9.53 -5.93
C ILE A 35 3.51 9.51 -7.29
N ALA A 36 4.28 9.40 -8.37
CA ALA A 36 3.75 9.30 -9.73
C ALA A 36 3.72 7.83 -10.18
N LEU A 37 2.53 7.22 -10.24
CA LEU A 37 2.33 5.89 -10.84
C LEU A 37 1.99 6.05 -12.34
N PRO A 38 2.62 5.30 -13.26
CA PRO A 38 2.41 5.49 -14.70
C PRO A 38 1.03 5.14 -15.25
N ASN A 39 0.17 4.41 -14.51
CA ASN A 39 -1.05 3.81 -15.09
C ASN A 39 -2.19 3.57 -14.08
N GLY A 40 -2.37 4.43 -13.07
CA GLY A 40 -3.30 4.24 -11.95
C GLY A 40 -4.75 3.88 -12.34
N GLU A 41 -5.09 2.60 -12.33
CA GLU A 41 -6.48 2.13 -12.31
C GLU A 41 -7.07 2.45 -10.94
N SER A 42 -8.00 3.41 -10.89
CA SER A 42 -8.63 3.89 -9.66
C SER A 42 -10.08 3.44 -9.59
N GLN A 43 -10.46 2.74 -8.52
CA GLN A 43 -11.88 2.53 -8.18
C GLN A 43 -12.24 3.36 -6.94
N TRP A 44 -13.30 4.18 -7.08
CA TRP A 44 -13.73 5.15 -6.07
C TRP A 44 -14.90 4.57 -5.25
N ILE A 45 -14.65 4.23 -3.99
CA ILE A 45 -15.68 3.66 -3.10
C ILE A 45 -15.59 4.35 -1.73
N THR A 46 -16.68 4.97 -1.27
CA THR A 46 -16.79 5.64 0.05
C THR A 46 -17.86 4.98 0.94
N GLY A 47 -17.72 5.09 2.27
CA GLY A 47 -18.72 4.61 3.25
C GLY A 47 -18.45 3.20 3.84
N PRO A 48 -19.41 2.61 4.57
CA PRO A 48 -19.25 1.29 5.20
C PRO A 48 -18.88 0.18 4.21
N ALA A 49 -19.47 0.19 3.01
CA ALA A 49 -19.11 -0.71 1.93
C ALA A 49 -17.63 -0.58 1.52
N ALA A 50 -17.09 0.64 1.52
CA ALA A 50 -15.66 0.86 1.27
C ALA A 50 -14.78 0.24 2.35
N ARG A 51 -15.20 0.20 3.62
CA ARG A 51 -14.40 -0.42 4.68
C ARG A 51 -14.36 -1.93 4.51
N THR A 52 -15.50 -2.56 4.25
CA THR A 52 -15.60 -4.00 3.95
C THR A 52 -14.74 -4.35 2.74
N GLU A 53 -14.81 -3.56 1.68
CA GLU A 53 -14.00 -3.77 0.48
C GLU A 53 -12.50 -3.56 0.76
N GLY A 54 -12.13 -2.61 1.63
CA GLY A 54 -10.75 -2.47 2.09
C GLY A 54 -10.25 -3.72 2.79
N TYR A 55 -11.04 -4.30 3.69
CA TYR A 55 -10.65 -5.57 4.33
C TYR A 55 -10.49 -6.68 3.30
N ARG A 56 -11.41 -6.79 2.34
CA ARG A 56 -11.37 -7.80 1.27
C ARG A 56 -10.10 -7.68 0.43
N LEU A 57 -9.83 -6.48 -0.09
CA LEU A 57 -8.65 -6.21 -0.92
C LEU A 57 -7.35 -6.40 -0.15
N ARG A 58 -7.27 -6.02 1.12
CA ARG A 58 -6.08 -6.25 1.95
C ARG A 58 -5.82 -7.75 2.16
N ALA A 59 -6.87 -8.53 2.38
CA ALA A 59 -6.76 -9.99 2.49
C ALA A 59 -6.34 -10.63 1.16
N GLU A 60 -6.90 -10.17 0.05
CA GLU A 60 -6.62 -10.70 -1.30
C GLU A 60 -5.20 -10.36 -1.79
N LEU A 61 -4.74 -9.13 -1.53
CA LEU A 61 -3.47 -8.63 -2.04
C LEU A 61 -2.30 -8.87 -1.09
N GLY A 62 -2.57 -9.08 0.20
CA GLY A 62 -1.55 -9.39 1.21
C GLY A 62 -0.66 -8.21 1.64
N ALA A 63 -0.79 -7.04 1.02
CA ALA A 63 -0.09 -5.82 1.42
C ALA A 63 -0.91 -4.56 1.19
N VAL A 64 -0.67 -3.54 2.02
CA VAL A 64 -1.32 -2.24 1.93
C VAL A 64 -0.31 -1.11 2.13
N LEU A 65 -0.31 -0.15 1.22
CA LEU A 65 0.52 1.04 1.25
C LEU A 65 -0.31 2.28 1.53
N VAL A 66 0.17 3.11 2.44
CA VAL A 66 -0.37 4.44 2.75
C VAL A 66 0.73 5.49 2.84
N GLY A 67 0.35 6.74 2.60
CA GLY A 67 1.19 7.91 2.85
C GLY A 67 1.20 8.30 4.34
N ARG A 68 2.23 9.05 4.74
CA ARG A 68 2.31 9.70 6.05
C ARG A 68 1.05 10.51 6.35
N GLY A 69 0.55 11.29 5.38
CA GLY A 69 -0.62 12.14 5.60
C GLY A 69 -1.87 11.36 6.02
N THR A 70 -2.07 10.17 5.45
CA THR A 70 -3.16 9.26 5.85
C THR A 70 -2.94 8.72 7.27
N VAL A 71 -1.70 8.36 7.63
CA VAL A 71 -1.40 7.90 8.99
C VAL A 71 -1.66 8.99 10.03
N GLU A 72 -1.23 10.22 9.76
CA GLU A 72 -1.42 11.35 10.67
C GLU A 72 -2.89 11.72 10.84
N ALA A 73 -3.64 11.71 9.75
CA ALA A 73 -5.05 12.13 9.76
C ALA A 73 -5.97 11.09 10.41
N ASP A 74 -5.75 9.80 10.12
CA ASP A 74 -6.73 8.76 10.44
C ASP A 74 -6.25 7.74 11.48
N ASP A 75 -4.96 7.73 11.82
CA ASP A 75 -4.31 6.73 12.69
C ASP A 75 -4.87 5.30 12.48
N PRO A 76 -4.76 4.73 11.25
CA PRO A 76 -5.44 3.50 10.91
C PRO A 76 -4.66 2.27 11.42
N HIS A 77 -5.36 1.17 11.72
CA HIS A 77 -4.68 -0.12 11.98
C HIS A 77 -4.20 -0.83 10.71
N LEU A 78 -4.89 -0.60 9.59
CA LEU A 78 -4.63 -1.23 8.29
C LEU A 78 -4.60 -2.77 8.28
N THR A 79 -5.34 -3.41 9.18
CA THR A 79 -5.49 -4.87 9.22
C THR A 79 -6.59 -5.36 8.29
N ALA A 80 -6.60 -6.66 7.96
CA ALA A 80 -7.72 -7.34 7.30
C ALA A 80 -8.57 -8.05 8.36
N ARG A 81 -9.70 -7.46 8.77
CA ARG A 81 -10.61 -8.09 9.74
C ARG A 81 -11.65 -8.93 9.01
N ILE A 82 -11.24 -10.09 8.51
CA ILE A 82 -12.13 -11.06 7.86
C ILE A 82 -12.09 -12.38 8.63
N PRO A 83 -13.23 -12.93 9.07
CA PRO A 83 -13.28 -14.27 9.67
C PRO A 83 -12.66 -15.32 8.74
N GLY A 84 -11.68 -16.08 9.24
CA GLY A 84 -11.03 -17.16 8.48
C GLY A 84 -9.76 -16.76 7.71
N VAL A 85 -9.41 -15.46 7.64
CA VAL A 85 -8.11 -15.01 7.12
C VAL A 85 -7.13 -14.93 8.31
N THR A 86 -6.07 -15.73 8.27
CA THR A 86 -5.10 -15.84 9.36
C THR A 86 -3.91 -14.91 9.21
N ASP A 87 -3.57 -14.53 7.98
CA ASP A 87 -2.38 -13.76 7.69
C ASP A 87 -2.70 -12.26 7.60
N PRO A 88 -2.13 -11.42 8.47
CA PRO A 88 -2.32 -9.98 8.37
C PRO A 88 -1.58 -9.42 7.15
N PRO A 89 -2.12 -8.37 6.49
CA PRO A 89 -1.43 -7.75 5.37
C PRO A 89 -0.15 -7.05 5.85
N VAL A 90 0.89 -7.07 5.02
CA VAL A 90 2.08 -6.22 5.26
C VAL A 90 1.69 -4.76 5.09
N ARG A 91 1.94 -3.94 6.12
CA ARG A 91 1.70 -2.50 6.09
C ARG A 91 2.94 -1.78 5.56
N ILE A 92 2.78 -0.96 4.54
CA ILE A 92 3.85 -0.15 3.95
C ILE A 92 3.52 1.31 4.18
N VAL A 93 4.39 2.01 4.90
CA VAL A 93 4.15 3.42 5.29
C VAL A 93 5.19 4.31 4.64
N LEU A 94 4.77 5.18 3.74
CA LEU A 94 5.66 6.16 3.12
C LEU A 94 5.91 7.31 4.08
N ASP A 95 7.09 7.30 4.71
CA ASP A 95 7.55 8.30 5.66
C ASP A 95 9.01 8.70 5.34
N PRO A 96 9.24 9.34 4.18
CA PRO A 96 10.58 9.55 3.61
C PRO A 96 11.55 10.29 4.53
N ALA A 97 11.03 11.15 5.42
CA ALA A 97 11.78 11.97 6.36
C ALA A 97 11.64 11.50 7.81
N ARG A 98 11.08 10.30 8.05
CA ARG A 98 10.90 9.67 9.36
C ARG A 98 10.18 10.55 10.39
N ARG A 99 9.11 11.22 9.97
CA ARG A 99 8.34 12.17 10.80
C ARG A 99 7.30 11.49 11.69
N LEU A 100 6.90 10.26 11.37
CA LEU A 100 5.92 9.54 12.18
C LEU A 100 6.55 8.98 13.46
N SER A 101 5.94 9.29 14.59
CA SER A 101 6.20 8.60 15.87
C SER A 101 5.90 7.11 15.77
N SER A 102 6.57 6.28 16.57
CA SER A 102 6.24 4.85 16.70
C SER A 102 4.93 4.59 17.46
N SER A 103 4.25 5.64 17.95
CA SER A 103 2.99 5.54 18.69
C SER A 103 1.75 5.35 17.81
N TYR A 104 1.84 5.56 16.49
CA TYR A 104 0.73 5.33 15.58
C TYR A 104 0.39 3.84 15.50
N ARG A 105 -0.89 3.52 15.33
CA ARG A 105 -1.41 2.14 15.28
C ARG A 105 -0.82 1.32 14.15
N VAL A 106 -0.43 1.95 13.04
CA VAL A 106 0.30 1.26 11.96
C VAL A 106 1.65 0.69 12.40
N PHE A 107 2.20 1.06 13.56
CA PHE A 107 3.45 0.51 14.10
C PHE A 107 3.24 -0.43 15.30
N ASP A 108 1.98 -0.81 15.60
CA ASP A 108 1.70 -1.85 16.59
C ASP A 108 2.16 -3.24 16.11
N SER A 109 2.02 -4.27 16.96
CA SER A 109 2.36 -5.65 16.61
C SER A 109 1.25 -6.42 15.87
N ALA A 110 0.14 -5.78 15.52
CA ALA A 110 -1.01 -6.47 14.92
C ALA A 110 -0.77 -6.91 13.47
N ALA A 111 0.22 -6.32 12.78
CA ALA A 111 0.65 -6.69 11.44
C ALA A 111 2.11 -6.27 11.20
N PRO A 112 2.87 -7.00 10.37
CA PRO A 112 4.22 -6.56 9.97
C PRO A 112 4.16 -5.21 9.26
N THR A 113 5.13 -4.34 9.53
CA THR A 113 5.16 -2.98 9.00
C THR A 113 6.52 -2.64 8.44
N TRP A 114 6.56 -2.11 7.22
CA TRP A 114 7.73 -1.57 6.56
C TRP A 114 7.56 -0.08 6.37
N ARG A 115 8.39 0.70 7.05
CA ARG A 115 8.51 2.13 6.83
C ARG A 115 9.44 2.36 5.64
N VAL A 116 8.97 3.18 4.70
CA VAL A 116 9.71 3.58 3.51
C VAL A 116 10.29 4.97 3.72
N GLY A 117 11.61 5.09 3.68
CA GLY A 117 12.31 6.34 3.91
C GLY A 117 13.56 6.20 4.76
N MET A 118 14.12 7.34 5.17
CA MET A 118 15.38 7.42 5.91
C MET A 118 15.36 6.50 7.16
N GLY A 119 16.27 5.53 7.17
CA GLY A 119 16.42 4.57 8.28
C GLY A 119 15.21 3.63 8.49
N GLY A 120 14.32 3.54 7.52
CA GLY A 120 13.22 2.56 7.50
C GLY A 120 13.68 1.20 7.00
N GLU A 121 12.76 0.23 7.02
CA GLU A 121 12.99 -1.12 6.51
C GLU A 121 13.24 -1.13 4.99
N ILE A 122 12.80 -0.08 4.29
CA ILE A 122 12.99 0.13 2.85
C ILE A 122 13.41 1.58 2.61
N ASP A 123 14.51 1.80 1.90
CA ASP A 123 14.99 3.15 1.55
C ASP A 123 15.32 3.19 0.05
N PRO A 124 14.31 3.35 -0.83
CA PRO A 124 14.52 3.33 -2.26
C PRO A 124 15.20 4.64 -2.71
N PRO A 125 15.87 4.63 -3.88
CA PRO A 125 16.42 5.83 -4.46
C PRO A 125 15.41 6.96 -4.55
N ARG A 126 15.90 8.20 -4.42
CA ARG A 126 15.10 9.40 -4.67
C ARG A 126 15.22 9.82 -6.13
N LEU A 127 14.12 10.30 -6.69
CA LEU A 127 14.12 11.03 -7.95
C LEU A 127 14.75 12.42 -7.74
N ALA A 128 15.24 13.03 -8.81
CA ALA A 128 15.92 14.32 -8.78
C ALA A 128 15.10 15.43 -8.07
N ASP A 129 13.77 15.35 -8.11
CA ASP A 129 12.83 16.31 -7.53
C ASP A 129 12.33 15.92 -6.12
N GLU A 130 13.14 15.21 -5.34
CA GLU A 130 12.87 14.71 -3.97
C GLU A 130 11.75 13.67 -3.80
N GLY A 131 11.13 13.22 -4.89
CA GLY A 131 10.17 12.12 -4.88
C GLY A 131 10.82 10.76 -4.62
N LEU A 132 10.06 9.78 -4.16
CA LEU A 132 10.53 8.39 -4.10
C LEU A 132 10.47 7.78 -5.49
N ASP A 133 11.50 7.03 -5.90
CA ASP A 133 11.43 6.21 -7.10
C ASP A 133 10.51 5.02 -6.84
N LEU A 134 9.27 5.10 -7.34
CA LEU A 134 8.28 4.04 -7.18
C LEU A 134 8.60 2.80 -7.99
N VAL A 135 9.32 2.93 -9.11
CA VAL A 135 9.72 1.78 -9.90
C VAL A 135 10.72 0.95 -9.09
N ALA A 136 11.66 1.63 -8.44
CA ALA A 136 12.59 0.99 -7.51
C ALA A 136 11.89 0.43 -6.27
N LEU A 137 10.93 1.17 -5.69
CA LEU A 137 10.13 0.68 -4.57
C LEU A 137 9.35 -0.59 -4.93
N LEU A 138 8.63 -0.60 -6.05
CA LEU A 138 7.87 -1.78 -6.49
C LEU A 138 8.77 -2.98 -6.78
N ALA A 139 9.97 -2.75 -7.33
CA ALA A 139 10.96 -3.80 -7.51
C ALA A 139 11.44 -4.37 -6.17
N GLU A 140 11.74 -3.51 -5.19
CA GLU A 140 12.13 -3.92 -3.84
C GLU A 140 11.03 -4.71 -3.11
N LEU A 141 9.77 -4.25 -3.21
CA LEU A 141 8.62 -4.95 -2.64
C LEU A 141 8.45 -6.34 -3.27
N GLY A 142 8.63 -6.45 -4.60
CA GLY A 142 8.61 -7.73 -5.29
C GLY A 142 9.76 -8.65 -4.88
N ALA A 143 10.98 -8.11 -4.73
CA ALA A 143 12.13 -8.88 -4.25
C ALA A 143 11.94 -9.44 -2.83
N ARG A 144 11.11 -8.78 -2.02
CA ARG A 144 10.69 -9.24 -0.68
C ARG A 144 9.51 -10.22 -0.69
N GLY A 145 9.04 -10.63 -1.87
CA GLY A 145 8.00 -11.64 -2.04
C GLY A 145 6.57 -11.10 -2.07
N LEU A 146 6.36 -9.78 -2.15
CA LEU A 146 5.02 -9.23 -2.31
C LEU A 146 4.52 -9.41 -3.74
N THR A 147 3.38 -10.09 -3.89
CA THR A 147 2.74 -10.37 -5.18
C THR A 147 1.59 -9.42 -5.50
N GLY A 148 0.95 -8.85 -4.47
CA GLY A 148 -0.12 -7.86 -4.58
C GLY A 148 0.14 -6.66 -3.67
N LEU A 149 -0.40 -5.51 -4.04
CA LEU A 149 -0.29 -4.28 -3.28
C LEU A 149 -1.58 -3.47 -3.40
N LEU A 150 -2.26 -3.24 -2.28
CA LEU A 150 -3.31 -2.24 -2.19
C LEU A 150 -2.70 -0.89 -1.86
N ILE A 151 -3.06 0.15 -2.60
CA ILE A 151 -2.75 1.53 -2.22
C ILE A 151 -4.02 2.16 -1.68
N GLU A 152 -3.97 2.59 -0.42
CA GLU A 152 -5.06 3.34 0.21
C GLU A 152 -4.62 4.78 0.49
N GLY A 153 -5.47 5.74 0.12
CA GLY A 153 -5.19 7.16 0.33
C GLY A 153 -6.46 7.99 0.21
N GLY A 154 -6.81 8.67 1.29
CA GLY A 154 -7.97 9.56 1.38
C GLY A 154 -7.53 11.01 1.47
N GLY A 155 -8.26 11.88 0.79
CA GLY A 155 -7.91 13.29 0.68
C GLY A 155 -7.99 14.07 1.94
N ARG A 156 -6.83 14.57 2.37
CA ARG A 156 -6.67 15.91 2.93
C ARG A 156 -5.19 16.25 3.00
N THR A 157 -4.78 17.14 2.10
CA THR A 157 -3.72 18.10 2.32
C THR A 157 -4.20 19.05 3.41
N ILE A 158 -3.40 19.27 4.45
CA ILE A 158 -3.41 20.58 5.10
C ILE A 158 -2.05 21.18 4.75
N GLY A 159 -2.08 22.27 3.97
CA GLY A 159 -0.89 23.00 3.57
C GLY A 159 -0.17 23.64 4.76
N GLY A 160 1.09 23.98 4.53
CA GLY A 160 1.97 24.68 5.47
C GLY A 160 3.17 23.86 5.85
#